data_AF-A0A2V7SNF9-F1
#
_entry.id   AF-A0A2V7SNF9-F1
#
_cell.length_a   1.000
_cell.length_b   1.000
_cell.length_c   1.000
_cell.angle_alpha   90.00
_cell.angle_beta   90.00
_cell.angle_gamma   90.00
#
_symmetry.space_group_name_H-M   'P 1'
#
loop_
_entity.id
_entity.type
_entity.pdbx_description
1 polymer ?
#
loop_
_entity_poly.entity_id
_entity_poly.type
_entity_poly.pdbx_seq_one_letter_code
_entity_poly.pdbx_strand_id
1 'polypeptide(L)'
;MLFSKPPADLDYSRTRTSEARRYKATIRPEGDSIPKGKLQRWTLHLETANGTPVDLCSVTVDGGMPQHGHGLPTKPRVTRRLGNGDHLVEGMKFNMGGWWVVKFRVASAVAGADSVVFNVKL
;
A
#
# COMPACT_ATOMS: atom_id res chain seq x y z
N MET A 1 -12.05 21.05 -13.31
CA MET A 1 -11.40 19.98 -12.54
C MET A 1 -11.36 20.43 -11.08
N LEU A 2 -12.03 19.70 -10.17
CA LEU A 2 -11.98 20.01 -8.75
C LEU A 2 -10.64 19.49 -8.21
N PHE A 3 -9.66 20.38 -8.05
CA PHE A 3 -8.44 20.08 -7.31
C PHE A 3 -8.81 20.03 -5.82
N SER A 4 -9.05 18.83 -5.30
CA SER A 4 -9.18 18.65 -3.86
C SER A 4 -7.81 18.89 -3.23
N LYS A 5 -7.69 19.86 -2.31
CA LYS A 5 -6.50 19.95 -1.45
C LYS A 5 -6.39 18.64 -0.64
N PRO A 6 -5.18 18.16 -0.31
CA PRO A 6 -5.05 17.02 0.58
C PRO A 6 -5.66 17.42 1.93
N PRO A 7 -6.39 16.53 2.61
CA PRO A 7 -6.77 16.75 4.00
C PRO A 7 -5.54 17.13 4.85
N ALA A 8 -5.71 18.03 5.82
CA ALA A 8 -4.59 18.52 6.63
C ALA A 8 -4.04 17.45 7.57
N ASP A 9 -4.85 16.45 7.89
CA ASP A 9 -4.68 15.39 8.89
C ASP A 9 -4.40 14.02 8.27
N LEU A 10 -3.87 13.99 7.04
CA LEU A 10 -3.46 12.74 6.41
C LEU A 10 -2.38 12.03 7.24
N ASP A 11 -2.71 10.85 7.74
CA ASP A 11 -1.73 9.96 8.34
C ASP A 11 -0.91 9.26 7.25
N TYR A 12 0.40 9.56 7.24
CA TYR A 12 1.43 9.02 6.36
C TYR A 12 2.27 7.91 7.02
N SER A 13 1.80 7.35 8.14
CA SER A 13 2.46 6.24 8.80
C SER A 13 2.65 5.06 7.83
N ARG A 14 3.83 4.44 7.92
CA ARG A 14 4.15 3.25 7.12
C ARG A 14 3.52 1.99 7.67
N THR A 15 2.84 2.05 8.82
CA THR A 15 2.12 0.94 9.44
C THR A 15 0.68 1.34 9.67
N ARG A 16 -0.27 0.57 9.12
CA ARG A 16 -1.70 0.88 9.16
C ARG A 16 -2.52 -0.36 9.48
N THR A 17 -3.61 -0.14 10.20
CA THR A 17 -4.64 -1.15 10.41
C THR A 17 -5.63 -1.13 9.24
N SER A 18 -6.14 -2.29 8.85
CA SER A 18 -7.15 -2.42 7.80
C SER A 18 -8.51 -1.84 8.21
N GLU A 19 -9.37 -1.59 7.21
CA GLU A 19 -10.70 -0.98 7.37
C GLU A 19 -11.56 -1.73 8.39
N ALA A 20 -11.63 -3.07 8.31
CA ALA A 20 -12.34 -3.91 9.28
C ALA A 20 -11.46 -4.40 10.44
N ARG A 21 -10.26 -3.83 10.60
CA ARG A 21 -9.27 -4.17 11.66
C ARG A 21 -8.85 -5.64 11.70
N ARG A 22 -8.95 -6.36 10.59
CA ARG A 22 -8.53 -7.76 10.46
C ARG A 22 -7.03 -7.92 10.30
N TYR A 23 -6.37 -6.90 9.75
CA TYR A 23 -4.95 -6.92 9.45
C TYR A 23 -4.25 -5.67 9.97
N LYS A 24 -2.96 -5.82 10.26
CA LYS A 24 -2.00 -4.74 10.37
C LYS A 24 -0.98 -4.91 9.25
N ALA A 25 -0.78 -3.87 8.46
CA ALA A 25 0.15 -3.89 7.35
C ALA A 25 1.24 -2.84 7.52
N THR A 26 2.45 -3.15 7.06
CA THR A 26 3.55 -2.18 6.98
C THR A 26 4.13 -2.13 5.57
N ILE A 27 4.28 -0.94 4.99
CA ILE A 27 4.96 -0.75 3.70
C ILE A 27 6.41 -0.29 3.90
N ARG A 28 7.32 -0.89 3.13
CA ARG A 28 8.75 -0.55 3.14
C ARG A 28 9.22 -0.34 1.69
N PRO A 29 9.25 0.91 1.20
CA PRO A 29 9.96 1.26 -0.02
C PRO A 29 11.46 0.93 0.09
N GLU A 30 12.13 0.79 -1.05
CA GLU A 30 13.59 0.71 -1.08
C GLU A 30 14.21 2.05 -0.65
N GLY A 31 14.84 2.06 0.52
CA GLY A 31 15.49 3.23 1.11
C GLY A 31 14.56 4.14 1.91
N ASP A 32 15.07 5.32 2.26
CA ASP A 32 14.42 6.21 3.22
C ASP A 32 13.31 7.08 2.58
N SER A 33 13.34 7.25 1.25
CA SER A 33 12.40 8.09 0.50
C SER A 33 11.71 7.34 -0.64
N ILE A 34 10.55 7.85 -1.08
CA ILE A 34 9.83 7.30 -2.24
C ILE A 34 10.19 8.15 -3.47
N PRO A 35 10.98 7.63 -4.43
CA PRO A 35 11.38 8.41 -5.59
C PRO A 35 10.23 8.66 -6.57
N LYS A 36 10.14 9.89 -7.09
CA LYS A 36 9.26 10.23 -8.22
C LYS A 36 9.82 9.69 -9.53
N GLY A 37 8.95 9.19 -10.40
CA GLY A 37 9.24 8.84 -11.79
C GLY A 37 10.01 7.53 -11.99
N LYS A 38 10.38 6.82 -10.91
CA LYS A 38 11.10 5.55 -10.96
C LYS A 38 10.18 4.38 -10.63
N LEU A 39 10.41 3.25 -11.32
CA LEU A 39 9.85 1.95 -10.92
C LEU A 39 10.53 1.51 -9.63
N GLN A 40 9.74 0.97 -8.71
CA GLN A 40 10.17 0.62 -7.37
C GLN A 40 9.69 -0.76 -6.98
N ARG A 41 10.44 -1.36 -6.06
CA ARG A 41 10.04 -2.55 -5.32
C ARG A 41 9.82 -2.18 -3.87
N TRP A 42 8.71 -2.63 -3.31
CA TRP A 42 8.36 -2.41 -1.91
C TRP A 42 8.21 -3.76 -1.22
N THR A 43 8.50 -3.80 0.07
CA THR A 43 8.05 -4.91 0.93
C THR A 43 6.74 -4.51 1.59
N LEU A 44 5.73 -5.35 1.47
CA LEU A 44 4.49 -5.29 2.25
C LEU A 44 4.57 -6.37 3.33
N HIS A 45 4.65 -5.96 4.59
CA HIS A 45 4.51 -6.85 5.73
C HIS A 45 3.04 -6.94 6.14
N LEU A 46 2.53 -8.14 6.39
CA LEU A 46 1.15 -8.40 6.82
C LEU A 46 1.10 -9.26 8.07
N GLU A 47 0.35 -8.79 9.06
CA GLU A 47 -0.03 -9.53 10.26
C GLU A 47 -1.56 -9.54 10.39
N THR A 48 -2.12 -10.56 11.02
CA THR A 48 -3.50 -10.51 11.53
C THR A 48 -3.60 -9.49 12.67
N ALA A 49 -4.83 -9.17 13.09
CA ALA A 49 -5.08 -8.30 14.25
C ALA A 49 -4.35 -8.73 15.53
N ASN A 50 -4.07 -10.03 15.67
CA ASN A 50 -3.40 -10.62 16.83
C ASN A 50 -1.86 -10.69 16.66
N GLY A 51 -1.30 -10.11 15.60
CA GLY A 51 0.14 -10.11 15.35
C GLY A 51 0.69 -11.39 14.70
N THR A 52 -0.16 -12.28 14.19
CA THR A 52 0.30 -13.47 13.47
C THR A 52 0.67 -13.10 12.03
N PRO A 53 1.89 -13.39 11.55
CA PRO A 53 2.27 -13.10 10.17
C PRO A 53 1.38 -13.83 9.15
N VAL A 54 1.07 -13.17 8.03
CA VAL A 54 0.17 -13.69 6.98
C VAL A 54 0.96 -13.93 5.69
N ASP A 55 1.38 -15.18 5.47
CA ASP A 55 2.09 -15.59 4.25
C ASP A 55 1.15 -16.05 3.12
N LEU A 56 0.07 -16.76 3.44
CA LEU A 56 -0.85 -17.32 2.45
C LEU A 56 -2.10 -16.43 2.28
N CYS A 57 -2.00 -15.47 1.37
CA CYS A 57 -3.08 -14.57 1.00
C CYS A 57 -3.05 -14.21 -0.48
N SER A 58 -4.19 -13.79 -1.02
CA SER A 58 -4.24 -12.99 -2.24
C SER A 58 -4.13 -11.51 -1.89
N VAL A 59 -3.36 -10.78 -2.69
CA VAL A 59 -3.19 -9.33 -2.53
C VAL A 59 -3.31 -8.65 -3.88
N THR A 60 -4.21 -7.68 -3.99
CA THR A 60 -4.25 -6.75 -5.12
C THR A 60 -3.83 -5.36 -4.68
N VAL A 61 -3.18 -4.63 -5.58
CA VAL A 61 -2.63 -3.30 -5.32
C VAL A 61 -3.27 -2.32 -6.27
N ASP A 62 -3.92 -1.31 -5.71
CA ASP A 62 -4.49 -0.18 -6.43
C ASP A 62 -3.99 1.13 -5.82
N GLY A 63 -4.26 2.23 -6.50
CA GLY A 63 -3.92 3.54 -5.97
C GLY A 63 -4.15 4.65 -6.99
N GLY A 64 -3.84 5.86 -6.57
CA GLY A 64 -3.97 7.03 -7.42
C GLY A 64 -3.61 8.31 -6.70
N MET A 65 -3.76 9.42 -7.41
CA MET A 65 -3.57 10.77 -6.90
C MET A 65 -4.93 11.44 -6.82
N PRO A 66 -5.63 11.41 -5.66
CA PRO A 66 -7.01 11.88 -5.57
C PRO A 66 -7.19 13.32 -6.04
N GLN A 67 -6.21 14.19 -5.76
CA GLN A 67 -6.24 15.60 -6.16
C GLN A 67 -6.31 15.82 -7.67
N HIS A 68 -5.81 14.86 -8.46
CA HIS A 68 -5.78 14.91 -9.92
C HIS A 68 -6.73 13.92 -10.58
N GLY A 69 -7.44 13.11 -9.80
CA GLY A 69 -8.47 12.19 -10.30
C GLY A 69 -7.97 11.08 -11.21
N HIS A 70 -6.71 10.65 -11.09
CA HIS A 70 -6.17 9.52 -11.86
C HIS A 70 -5.57 8.44 -10.96
N GLY A 71 -5.49 7.22 -11.51
CA GLY A 71 -4.87 6.07 -10.86
C GLY A 71 -3.34 6.07 -10.91
N LEU A 72 -2.76 4.94 -10.48
CA LEU A 72 -1.33 4.69 -10.69
C LEU A 72 -1.01 4.60 -12.20
N PRO A 73 0.17 5.08 -12.63
CA PRO A 73 0.60 4.99 -14.04
C PRO A 73 1.01 3.58 -14.46
N THR A 74 1.06 2.64 -13.52
CA THR A 74 1.45 1.24 -13.70
C THR A 74 0.47 0.34 -12.96
N LYS A 75 0.60 -0.97 -13.18
CA LYS A 75 -0.20 -2.01 -12.49
C LYS A 75 0.70 -2.79 -11.52
N PRO A 76 1.00 -2.25 -10.33
CA PRO A 76 1.81 -2.97 -9.35
C PRO A 76 1.13 -4.25 -8.89
N ARG A 77 1.94 -5.22 -8.46
CA ARG A 77 1.46 -6.53 -8.01
C ARG A 77 2.40 -7.13 -6.98
N VAL A 78 1.86 -7.97 -6.11
CA VAL A 78 2.68 -8.89 -5.32
C VAL A 78 3.21 -9.98 -6.25
N THR A 79 4.53 -10.10 -6.36
CA THR A 79 5.17 -11.07 -7.26
C THR A 79 5.79 -12.24 -6.51
N ARG A 80 6.12 -12.06 -5.23
CA ARG A 80 6.78 -13.09 -4.43
C ARG A 80 6.41 -12.97 -2.96
N ARG A 81 6.19 -14.11 -2.31
CA ARG A 81 6.19 -14.24 -0.84
C ARG A 81 7.64 -14.33 -0.36
N LEU A 82 8.02 -13.46 0.55
CA LEU A 82 9.35 -13.44 1.16
C LEU A 82 9.38 -14.24 2.47
N GLY A 83 8.21 -14.52 3.05
CA GLY A 83 8.02 -15.29 4.28
C GLY A 83 7.89 -14.40 5.51
N ASN A 84 7.40 -14.96 6.62
CA ASN A 84 7.17 -14.23 7.87
C ASN A 84 6.28 -12.98 7.66
N GLY A 85 5.26 -13.09 6.82
CA GLY A 85 4.33 -12.01 6.50
C GLY A 85 4.84 -10.99 5.48
N ASP A 86 6.10 -11.10 5.02
CA ASP A 86 6.66 -10.20 4.02
C ASP A 86 6.33 -10.64 2.59
N HIS A 87 5.89 -9.69 1.78
CA HIS A 87 5.54 -9.84 0.37
C HIS A 87 6.26 -8.80 -0.48
N LEU A 88 6.87 -9.24 -1.58
CA LEU A 88 7.48 -8.34 -2.56
C LEU A 88 6.40 -7.77 -3.48
N VAL A 89 6.24 -6.46 -3.44
CA VAL A 89 5.40 -5.68 -4.34
C VAL A 89 6.29 -5.04 -5.39
N GLU A 90 6.05 -5.33 -6.67
CA GLU A 90 6.82 -4.76 -7.77
C GLU A 90 5.94 -3.95 -8.71
N GLY A 91 6.57 -3.00 -9.41
CA GLY A 91 5.87 -2.17 -10.40
C GLY A 91 5.27 -0.88 -9.83
N MET A 92 5.59 -0.53 -8.57
CA MET A 92 5.18 0.76 -8.00
C MET A 92 5.85 1.91 -8.76
N LYS A 93 5.08 2.92 -9.16
CA LYS A 93 5.60 4.15 -9.80
C LYS A 93 4.64 5.31 -9.53
N PHE A 94 5.21 6.48 -9.26
CA PHE A 94 4.46 7.73 -9.08
C PHE A 94 5.04 8.78 -10.01
N ASN A 95 4.23 9.38 -10.88
CA ASN A 95 4.74 10.28 -11.92
C ASN A 95 4.78 11.75 -11.48
N MET A 96 4.14 12.09 -10.37
CA MET A 96 4.03 13.46 -9.85
C MET A 96 4.35 13.48 -8.36
N GLY A 97 4.85 14.62 -7.87
CA GLY A 97 5.01 14.86 -6.42
C GLY A 97 3.66 15.12 -5.76
N GLY A 98 3.62 15.14 -4.43
CA GLY A 98 2.39 15.39 -3.67
C GLY A 98 1.77 14.13 -3.05
N TRP A 99 0.48 14.21 -2.73
CA TRP A 99 -0.24 13.16 -2.00
C TRP A 99 -0.78 12.09 -2.94
N TRP A 100 -0.42 10.85 -2.66
CA TRP A 100 -0.94 9.66 -3.31
C TRP A 100 -1.58 8.72 -2.30
N VAL A 101 -2.51 7.91 -2.78
CA VAL A 101 -3.15 6.83 -2.05
C VAL A 101 -2.73 5.50 -2.64
N VAL A 102 -2.33 4.56 -1.80
CA VAL A 102 -2.06 3.16 -2.16
C VAL A 102 -2.98 2.27 -1.34
N LYS A 103 -3.79 1.44 -2.00
CA LYS A 103 -4.74 0.52 -1.38
C LYS A 103 -4.32 -0.92 -1.66
N PHE A 104 -4.15 -1.69 -0.60
CA PHE A 104 -3.96 -3.13 -0.67
C PHE A 104 -5.28 -3.80 -0.29
N ARG A 105 -5.84 -4.62 -1.17
CA ARG A 105 -6.92 -5.55 -0.79
C ARG A 105 -6.30 -6.90 -0.51
N VAL A 106 -6.56 -7.42 0.67
CA VAL A 106 -5.97 -8.66 1.18
C VAL A 106 -7.10 -9.65 1.44
N ALA A 107 -6.94 -10.90 1.02
CA ALA A 107 -7.81 -11.99 1.45
C ALA A 107 -6.98 -13.22 1.83
N SER A 108 -7.19 -13.71 3.05
CA SER A 108 -6.61 -14.95 3.55
C SER A 108 -7.70 -15.86 4.09
N ALA A 109 -7.43 -17.16 4.16
CA ALA A 109 -8.36 -18.11 4.79
C ALA A 109 -8.54 -17.85 6.29
N VAL A 110 -7.55 -17.25 6.95
CA VAL A 110 -7.52 -17.05 8.41
C VAL A 110 -8.31 -15.81 8.83
N ALA A 111 -8.09 -14.69 8.15
CA ALA A 111 -8.66 -13.40 8.55
C ALA A 111 -9.71 -12.86 7.56
N GLY A 112 -9.97 -13.54 6.44
CA GLY A 112 -10.96 -13.14 5.44
C GLY A 112 -10.51 -11.95 4.59
N ALA A 113 -11.42 -11.37 3.80
CA ALA A 113 -11.11 -10.21 2.96
C ALA A 113 -11.13 -8.90 3.76
N ASP A 114 -10.20 -7.99 3.48
CA ASP A 114 -10.17 -6.62 4.02
C ASP A 114 -9.29 -5.71 3.14
N SER A 115 -9.28 -4.41 3.42
CA SER A 115 -8.43 -3.42 2.74
C SER A 115 -7.59 -2.62 3.72
N VAL A 116 -6.33 -2.36 3.36
CA VAL A 116 -5.48 -1.38 4.03
C VAL A 116 -5.16 -0.25 3.07
N VAL A 117 -5.29 0.99 3.54
CA VAL A 117 -5.05 2.20 2.76
C VAL A 117 -3.89 2.97 3.39
N PHE A 118 -2.92 3.33 2.55
CA PHE A 118 -1.78 4.18 2.88
C PHE A 118 -1.86 5.49 2.12
N ASN A 119 -1.62 6.59 2.82
CA ASN A 119 -1.26 7.85 2.19
C ASN A 119 0.26 7.90 2.06
N VAL A 120 0.75 8.33 0.91
CA VAL A 120 2.17 8.58 0.70
C VAL A 120 2.37 9.99 0.16
N LYS A 121 3.46 10.63 0.59
CA LYS A 121 3.87 11.96 0.17
C LYS A 121 5.19 11.86 -0.56
N LEU A 122 5.24 12.42 -1.76
CA LEU A 122 6.43 12.57 -2.59
C LEU A 122 6.84 14.03 -2.70
#